data_AF-A0AAE3Y9Z2-F1
#
_entry.id   AF-A0AAE3Y9Z2-F1
#
_cell.length_a   1.000
_cell.length_b   1.000
_cell.length_c   1.000
_cell.angle_alpha   90.00
_cell.angle_beta   90.00
_cell.angle_gamma   90.00
#
_symmetry.space_group_name_H-M   'P 1'
#
loop_
_entity.id
_entity.type
_entity.pdbx_description
1 polymer ?
#
loop_
_entity_poly.entity_id
_entity_poly.type
_entity_poly.pdbx_seq_one_letter_code
_entity_poly.pdbx_strand_id
1 'polypeptide(L)'
;MDSFIVLTKDFVANESAVVDIKSFGLGSTLGSLVFQNKRGQSATFLWQKNIMPDNTEKTGYFKEVTNELGVRIAHYDGFITVTNGGGVQYLEAELKI
;
A
#
# COMPACT_ATOMS: atom_id res chain seq x y z
N MET A 1 -8.72 6.35 -14.67
CA MET A 1 -8.33 5.53 -13.52
C MET A 1 -7.53 6.46 -12.66
N ASP A 2 -8.07 6.85 -11.52
CA ASP A 2 -7.48 7.89 -10.68
C ASP A 2 -6.38 7.26 -9.82
N SER A 3 -5.31 8.01 -9.60
CA SER A 3 -4.21 7.57 -8.76
C SER A 3 -3.68 8.69 -7.89
N PHE A 4 -3.25 8.32 -6.69
CA PHE A 4 -2.83 9.25 -5.65
C PHE A 4 -1.45 8.83 -5.17
N ILE A 5 -0.50 9.77 -5.18
CA ILE A 5 0.77 9.56 -4.48
C ILE A 5 0.47 9.66 -3.00
N VAL A 6 0.69 8.57 -2.27
CA VAL A 6 0.37 8.45 -0.84
C VAL A 6 1.62 8.43 0.04
N LEU A 7 2.80 8.22 -0.55
CA LEU A 7 4.07 8.20 0.16
C LEU A 7 5.21 8.55 -0.81
N THR A 8 6.11 9.42 -0.35
CA THR A 8 7.37 9.69 -1.04
C THR A 8 8.43 9.95 0.02
N LYS A 9 9.38 9.02 0.19
CA LYS A 9 10.36 9.10 1.27
C LYS A 9 11.58 8.20 1.04
N ASP A 10 12.73 8.63 1.54
CA ASP A 10 13.90 7.77 1.75
C ASP A 10 13.76 7.01 3.08
N PHE A 11 13.86 5.69 3.02
CA PHE A 11 13.77 4.80 4.17
C PHE A 11 15.12 4.22 4.54
N VAL A 12 15.40 4.09 5.84
CA VAL A 12 16.45 3.18 6.34
C VAL A 12 15.92 1.74 6.48
N ALA A 13 16.82 0.78 6.68
CA ALA A 13 16.45 -0.62 6.82
C ALA A 13 15.41 -0.83 7.93
N ASN A 14 14.33 -1.55 7.62
CA ASN A 14 13.22 -1.86 8.52
C ASN A 14 12.47 -0.65 9.11
N GLU A 15 12.67 0.56 8.57
CA GLU A 15 11.89 1.73 8.97
C GLU A 15 10.43 1.58 8.51
N SER A 16 9.49 2.01 9.35
CA SER A 16 8.07 2.04 9.04
C SER A 16 7.53 3.46 8.89
N ALA A 17 6.57 3.64 7.99
CA ALA A 17 5.78 4.85 7.87
C ALA A 17 4.28 4.50 7.88
N VAL A 18 3.48 5.36 8.52
CA VAL A 18 2.03 5.24 8.53
C VAL A 18 1.45 6.22 7.53
N VAL A 19 0.52 5.75 6.71
CA VAL A 19 -0.17 6.53 5.69
C VAL A 19 -1.68 6.38 5.93
N ASP A 20 -2.35 7.52 6.08
CA ASP A 20 -3.82 7.57 6.15
C ASP A 20 -4.39 7.46 4.73
N ILE A 21 -5.14 6.38 4.47
CA ILE A 21 -5.85 6.16 3.22
C ILE A 21 -7.35 6.49 3.31
N LYS A 22 -7.89 6.71 4.52
CA LYS A 22 -9.27 7.12 4.79
C LYS A 22 -9.53 8.54 4.31
N SER A 23 -8.55 9.43 4.48
CA SER A 23 -8.62 10.83 4.04
C SER A 23 -8.85 11.00 2.53
N PHE A 24 -8.62 9.96 1.73
CA PHE A 24 -8.90 9.97 0.28
C PHE A 24 -10.35 9.57 -0.05
N GLY A 25 -11.20 9.26 0.94
CA GLY A 25 -12.62 8.90 0.74
C GLY A 25 -12.85 7.52 0.10
N LEU A 26 -11.86 6.63 0.14
CA LEU A 26 -11.75 5.44 -0.72
C LEU A 26 -12.38 4.16 -0.16
N GLY A 27 -13.33 4.27 0.78
CA GLY A 27 -13.82 3.18 1.64
C GLY A 27 -14.30 1.89 0.95
N SER A 28 -14.47 1.86 -0.37
CA SER A 28 -14.87 0.67 -1.14
C SER A 28 -14.21 0.52 -2.53
N THR A 29 -13.28 1.40 -2.90
CA THR A 29 -12.83 1.54 -4.30
C THR A 29 -11.32 1.35 -4.46
N LEU A 30 -10.62 0.84 -3.44
CA LEU A 30 -9.19 0.57 -3.55
C LEU A 30 -8.92 -0.51 -4.62
N GLY A 31 -8.03 -0.22 -5.56
CA GLY A 31 -7.63 -1.14 -6.62
C GLY A 31 -6.27 -1.77 -6.34
N SER A 32 -5.20 -0.97 -6.42
CA SER A 32 -3.83 -1.46 -6.23
C SER A 32 -2.93 -0.42 -5.58
N LEU A 33 -1.95 -0.87 -4.83
CA LEU A 33 -0.90 -0.05 -4.24
C LEU A 33 0.43 -0.45 -4.86
N VAL A 34 1.09 0.50 -5.51
CA VAL A 34 2.30 0.28 -6.28
C VAL A 34 3.43 1.10 -5.67
N PHE A 35 4.54 0.44 -5.36
CA PHE A 35 5.78 1.07 -4.91
C PHE A 35 6.82 1.03 -6.02
N GLN A 36 7.59 2.10 -6.12
CA GLN A 36 8.73 2.18 -7.02
C GLN A 36 9.93 2.82 -6.30
N ASN A 37 11.13 2.38 -6.69
CA ASN A 37 12.37 3.04 -6.28
C ASN A 37 13.06 3.69 -7.48
N LYS A 38 14.13 4.46 -7.21
CA LYS A 38 14.92 5.14 -8.26
C LYS A 38 15.66 4.19 -9.21
N ARG A 39 15.71 2.89 -8.89
CA ARG A 39 16.38 1.84 -9.69
C ARG A 39 15.42 1.14 -10.65
N GLY A 40 14.15 1.56 -10.71
CA GLY A 40 13.13 0.97 -11.56
C GLY A 40 12.57 -0.35 -11.04
N GLN A 41 12.90 -0.74 -9.81
CA GLN A 41 12.33 -1.92 -9.16
C GLN A 41 10.96 -1.56 -8.58
N SER A 42 10.07 -2.55 -8.48
CA SER A 42 8.70 -2.31 -8.01
C SER A 42 8.18 -3.35 -7.02
N ALA A 43 7.17 -2.95 -6.25
CA ALA A 43 6.32 -3.85 -5.50
C ALA A 43 4.86 -3.49 -5.74
N THR A 44 4.02 -4.48 -6.03
CA THR A 44 2.60 -4.28 -6.33
C THR A 44 1.75 -5.13 -5.40
N PHE A 45 0.73 -4.48 -4.82
CA PHE A 45 -0.24 -5.12 -3.95
C PHE A 45 -1.65 -4.81 -4.46
N LEU A 46 -2.51 -5.82 -4.51
CA LEU A 46 -3.91 -5.66 -4.93
C LEU A 46 -4.83 -5.66 -3.72
N TRP A 47 -5.81 -4.75 -3.72
CA TRP A 47 -6.84 -4.76 -2.69
C TRP A 47 -7.69 -6.02 -2.80
N GLN A 48 -7.92 -6.68 -1.67
CA GLN A 48 -8.81 -7.81 -1.54
C GLN A 48 -9.89 -7.44 -0.52
N LYS A 49 -11.13 -7.41 -1.00
CA LYS A 49 -12.30 -7.11 -0.20
C LYS A 49 -12.62 -8.30 0.70
N ASN A 50 -12.84 -8.06 1.98
CA ASN A 50 -13.46 -9.04 2.86
C ASN A 50 -14.97 -8.82 2.83
N ILE A 51 -15.65 -9.60 2.00
CA ILE A 51 -17.11 -9.59 1.91
C ILE A 51 -17.66 -10.41 3.08
N MET A 52 -18.43 -9.76 3.94
CA MET A 52 -19.12 -10.43 5.04
C MET A 52 -20.31 -11.26 4.51
N PRO A 53 -20.81 -12.27 5.25
CA PRO A 53 -21.94 -13.09 4.82
C PRO A 53 -23.24 -12.31 4.52
N ASP A 54 -23.38 -11.10 5.08
CA ASP A 54 -24.47 -10.15 4.81
C ASP A 54 -24.26 -9.33 3.52
N ASN A 55 -23.26 -9.70 2.72
CA ASN A 55 -22.84 -9.02 1.49
C ASN A 55 -22.39 -7.56 1.69
N THR A 56 -21.98 -7.20 2.91
CA THR A 56 -21.38 -5.89 3.19
C THR A 56 -19.85 -5.93 3.15
N GLU A 57 -19.23 -4.92 2.54
CA GLU A 57 -17.79 -4.69 2.62
C GLU A 57 -17.51 -3.85 3.88
N LYS A 58 -16.97 -4.48 4.91
CA LYS A 58 -16.54 -3.77 6.13
C LYS A 58 -15.04 -3.58 6.22
N THR A 59 -14.26 -4.43 5.53
CA THR A 59 -12.79 -4.47 5.63
C THR A 59 -12.18 -5.05 4.36
N GLY A 60 -10.85 -4.96 4.25
CA GLY A 60 -10.07 -5.68 3.25
C GLY A 60 -8.59 -5.63 3.59
N TYR A 61 -7.76 -6.16 2.71
CA TYR A 61 -6.31 -6.14 2.85
C TYR A 61 -5.61 -6.06 1.50
N PHE A 62 -4.38 -5.58 1.51
CA PHE A 62 -3.52 -5.59 0.33
C PHE A 62 -2.80 -6.93 0.23
N LYS A 63 -3.11 -7.69 -0.84
CA LYS A 63 -2.42 -8.94 -1.16
C LYS A 63 -1.23 -8.66 -2.06
N GLU A 64 -0.06 -9.13 -1.66
CA GLU A 64 1.15 -9.05 -2.47
C GLU A 64 1.00 -9.80 -3.81
N VAL A 65 1.43 -9.17 -4.90
CA VAL A 65 1.51 -9.76 -6.24
C VAL A 65 2.95 -9.89 -6.69
N THR A 66 3.72 -8.80 -6.59
CA THR A 66 5.16 -8.76 -6.86
C THR A 66 5.83 -7.88 -5.81
N ASN A 67 7.06 -8.20 -5.41
CA ASN A 67 7.77 -7.45 -4.38
C ASN A 67 9.28 -7.56 -4.51
N GLU A 68 9.85 -6.82 -5.46
CA GLU A 68 11.30 -6.75 -5.67
C GLU A 68 12.00 -5.87 -4.63
N LEU A 69 11.22 -5.06 -3.91
CA LEU A 69 11.68 -4.06 -2.95
C LEU A 69 11.77 -4.60 -1.51
N GLY A 70 11.18 -5.77 -1.23
CA GLY A 70 11.08 -6.34 0.10
C GLY A 70 10.21 -5.53 1.07
N VAL A 71 9.27 -4.73 0.55
CA VAL A 71 8.37 -3.87 1.34
C VAL A 71 7.28 -4.71 1.98
N ARG A 72 6.91 -4.43 3.22
CA ARG A 72 5.80 -5.10 3.91
C ARG A 72 4.70 -4.10 4.20
N ILE A 73 3.45 -4.56 4.08
CA ILE A 73 2.28 -3.71 4.29
C ILE A 73 1.35 -4.36 5.30
N ALA A 74 0.91 -3.57 6.27
CA ALA A 74 -0.18 -3.91 7.15
C ALA A 74 -1.29 -2.87 6.98
N HIS A 75 -2.53 -3.33 6.83
CA HIS A 75 -3.70 -2.45 6.73
C HIS A 75 -4.50 -2.51 8.03
N TYR A 76 -4.83 -1.34 8.56
CA TYR A 76 -5.63 -1.15 9.76
C TYR A 76 -6.68 -0.08 9.50
N ASP A 77 -7.90 -0.50 9.21
CA ASP A 77 -9.09 0.35 9.11
C ASP A 77 -8.81 1.78 8.60
N GLY A 78 -8.40 1.89 7.33
CA GLY A 78 -8.14 3.18 6.70
C GLY A 78 -6.72 3.73 6.87
N PHE A 79 -5.84 3.01 7.52
CA PHE A 79 -4.41 3.30 7.57
C PHE A 79 -3.63 2.14 6.99
N ILE A 80 -2.53 2.43 6.32
CA ILE A 80 -1.52 1.44 5.98
C ILE A 80 -0.22 1.76 6.71
N THR A 81 0.41 0.73 7.25
CA THR A 81 1.80 0.79 7.71
C THR A 81 2.67 0.17 6.63
N VAL A 82 3.54 0.98 6.05
CA VAL A 82 4.55 0.54 5.08
C VAL A 82 5.84 0.33 5.85
N THR A 83 6.42 -0.86 5.78
CA THR A 83 7.72 -1.17 6.38
C THR A 83 8.71 -1.48 5.29
N ASN A 84 9.83 -0.76 5.28
CA ASN A 84 10.91 -0.98 4.36
C ASN A 84 11.59 -2.34 4.61
N GLY A 85 12.16 -2.92 3.56
CA GLY A 85 13.00 -4.11 3.65
C GLY A 85 14.34 -3.84 4.32
N GLY A 86 15.30 -4.74 4.09
CA GLY A 86 16.57 -4.78 4.83
C GLY A 86 17.63 -3.73 4.46
N GLY A 87 17.38 -2.86 3.47
CA GLY A 87 18.38 -1.88 2.99
C GLY A 87 17.81 -0.47 2.85
N VAL A 88 18.70 0.53 2.81
CA VAL A 88 18.31 1.92 2.56
C VAL A 88 17.78 2.05 1.13
N GLN A 89 16.59 2.64 0.96
CA GLN A 89 16.04 2.92 -0.37
C GLN A 89 15.03 4.06 -0.37
N TYR A 90 14.96 4.75 -1.50
CA TYR A 90 13.87 5.65 -1.82
C TYR A 90 12.62 4.85 -2.22
N LEU A 91 11.47 5.21 -1.66
CA LEU A 91 10.18 4.65 -2.03
C LEU A 91 9.20 5.76 -2.37
N GLU A 92 8.56 5.61 -3.52
CA GLU A 92 7.34 6.32 -3.89
C GLU A 92 6.20 5.31 -3.99
N ALA A 93 5.08 5.60 -3.35
CA ALA A 93 3.90 4.75 -3.37
C ALA A 93 2.71 5.47 -4.00
N GLU A 94 2.10 4.80 -4.97
CA GLU A 94 0.91 5.24 -5.68
C GLU A 94 -0.25 4.30 -5.38
N LEU A 95 -1.37 4.88 -4.92
CA LEU A 95 -2.63 4.17 -4.71
C LEU A 95 -3.55 4.40 -5.90
N LYS A 96 -3.96 3.31 -6.56
CA LYS A 96 -4.85 3.30 -7.72
C LYS A 96 -6.26 2.87 -7.31
N ILE A 97 -7.24 3.56 -7.88
CA ILE A 97 -8.69 3.34 -7.69
C ILE A 97 -9.28 2.62 -8.90
#